data_AF-A0A2V6LMC8-F1
#
_entry.id   AF-A0A2V6LMC8-F1
#
_cell.length_a   1.000
_cell.length_b   1.000
_cell.length_c   1.000
_cell.angle_alpha   90.00
_cell.angle_beta   90.00
_cell.angle_gamma   90.00
#
_symmetry.space_group_name_H-M   'P 1'
#
loop_
_entity.id
_entity.type
_entity.pdbx_description
1 polymer ?
#
loop_
_entity_poly.entity_id
_entity_poly.type
_entity_poly.pdbx_seq_one_letter_code
_entity_poly.pdbx_strand_id
1 'polypeptide(L)'
;FSNTTGVENTAIGFDALNINTTGNHNTATGVFVHGINSTGNNNTADGYGALFHNTTGNSNTAIGRHALFKNTIGDENIALGVSAGSALTIGNNNIDIGNGGLAGEANTIRIGATGTQTNTYIAGISGVTVAGGVGVIVDANGHLGTVVSSERFKDSIKPMDKASEAILALKPVSFSYKHELDPAGIPQFGLVAEEVEKVNPDLVARDEQGKPYTVRYEAVNAMLLNEFLKEHAKVEQLKKDFESKIAEQQKQIAALAAGLQKVSAELELSKSAPQTVLNDH
;
A
#
# COMPACT_ATOMS: atom_id res chain seq x y z
N PHE A 1 -8.94 38.54 -34.27
CA PHE A 1 -8.88 38.96 -32.86
C PHE A 1 -10.03 39.90 -32.59
N SER A 2 -11.06 39.44 -31.87
CA SER A 2 -12.12 40.28 -31.34
C SER A 2 -12.03 40.21 -29.82
N ASN A 3 -11.53 41.28 -29.20
CA ASN A 3 -11.47 41.46 -27.76
C ASN A 3 -12.36 42.64 -27.40
N THR A 4 -13.47 42.41 -26.68
CA THR A 4 -14.42 43.49 -26.40
C THR A 4 -14.00 44.36 -25.22
N THR A 5 -13.60 43.78 -24.07
CA THR A 5 -13.16 44.55 -22.89
C THR A 5 -11.99 43.93 -22.13
N GLY A 6 -11.44 42.81 -22.60
CA GLY A 6 -10.29 42.18 -21.96
C GLY A 6 -9.01 43.02 -22.11
N VAL A 7 -8.10 42.93 -21.15
CA VAL A 7 -6.79 43.60 -21.17
C VAL A 7 -5.65 42.59 -21.07
N GLU A 8 -4.48 42.98 -21.57
CA GLU A 8 -3.20 42.25 -21.40
C GLU A 8 -3.18 40.81 -21.95
N ASN A 9 -3.86 40.58 -23.07
CA ASN A 9 -3.83 39.29 -23.77
C ASN A 9 -2.76 39.24 -24.87
N THR A 10 -2.09 38.10 -25.04
CA THR A 10 -1.18 37.82 -26.17
C THR A 10 -1.81 36.79 -27.10
N ALA A 11 -1.94 37.10 -28.40
CA ALA A 11 -2.48 36.19 -29.41
C ALA A 11 -1.54 36.08 -30.62
N ILE A 12 -1.00 34.89 -30.89
CA ILE A 12 -0.08 34.64 -32.00
C ILE A 12 -0.53 33.39 -32.77
N GLY A 13 -1.05 33.59 -33.99
CA GLY A 13 -1.45 32.50 -34.90
C GLY A 13 -2.86 32.67 -35.47
N PHE A 14 -3.22 31.79 -36.40
CA PHE A 14 -4.51 31.85 -37.10
C PHE A 14 -5.66 31.49 -36.13
N ASP A 15 -6.62 32.39 -35.97
CA ASP A 15 -7.74 32.27 -35.02
C ASP A 15 -7.35 32.10 -33.54
N ALA A 16 -6.14 32.53 -33.16
CA ALA A 16 -5.80 32.69 -31.75
C ALA A 16 -6.65 33.80 -31.11
N LEU A 17 -7.33 33.49 -30.00
CA LEU A 17 -8.24 34.41 -29.29
C LEU A 17 -9.29 35.07 -30.20
N ASN A 18 -9.86 34.32 -31.15
CA ASN A 18 -10.81 34.90 -32.09
C ASN A 18 -12.09 35.41 -31.38
N ILE A 19 -12.57 34.70 -30.35
CA ILE A 19 -13.78 35.01 -29.58
C ILE A 19 -13.45 35.18 -28.08
N ASN A 20 -12.67 36.22 -27.73
CA ASN A 20 -12.48 36.62 -26.33
C ASN A 20 -13.37 37.82 -26.00
N THR A 21 -14.32 37.70 -25.08
CA THR A 21 -15.19 38.85 -24.75
C THR A 21 -14.61 39.72 -23.63
N THR A 22 -14.40 39.17 -22.43
CA THR A 22 -13.98 39.95 -21.25
C THR A 22 -12.76 39.38 -20.53
N GLY A 23 -12.17 38.30 -21.02
CA GLY A 23 -11.06 37.61 -20.36
C GLY A 23 -9.75 38.39 -20.43
N ASN A 24 -9.04 38.46 -19.30
CA ASN A 24 -7.79 39.20 -19.13
C ASN A 24 -6.58 38.27 -18.94
N HIS A 25 -5.39 38.75 -19.29
CA HIS A 25 -4.10 38.09 -19.05
C HIS A 25 -3.96 36.68 -19.65
N ASN A 26 -4.60 36.43 -20.79
CA ASN A 26 -4.48 35.15 -21.50
C ASN A 26 -3.35 35.19 -22.53
N THR A 27 -2.58 34.11 -22.62
CA THR A 27 -1.58 33.90 -23.67
C THR A 27 -2.04 32.76 -24.57
N ALA A 28 -2.20 33.01 -25.87
CA ALA A 28 -2.60 32.02 -26.86
C ALA A 28 -1.66 32.03 -28.06
N THR A 29 -0.92 30.95 -28.24
CA THR A 29 0.01 30.76 -29.37
C THR A 29 -0.36 29.50 -30.13
N GLY A 30 -0.61 29.60 -31.44
CA GLY A 30 -0.96 28.48 -32.31
C GLY A 30 -2.20 28.74 -33.16
N VAL A 31 -2.71 27.68 -33.81
CA VAL A 31 -3.86 27.74 -34.70
C VAL A 31 -5.11 27.21 -34.01
N PHE A 32 -6.24 27.91 -34.13
CA PHE A 32 -7.49 27.62 -33.41
C PHE A 32 -7.28 27.46 -31.90
N VAL A 33 -6.52 28.38 -31.31
CA VAL A 33 -6.23 28.35 -29.87
C VAL A 33 -7.20 29.27 -29.17
N HIS A 34 -7.91 28.75 -28.17
CA HIS A 34 -8.87 29.52 -27.37
C HIS A 34 -10.06 30.06 -28.19
N GLY A 35 -10.80 29.14 -28.83
CA GLY A 35 -11.87 29.49 -29.77
C GLY A 35 -13.12 30.11 -29.16
N ILE A 36 -13.39 29.95 -27.86
CA ILE A 36 -14.65 30.37 -27.22
C ILE A 36 -14.46 30.89 -25.77
N ASN A 37 -13.32 31.52 -25.44
CA ASN A 37 -13.15 32.03 -24.07
C ASN A 37 -13.96 33.32 -23.83
N SER A 38 -15.19 33.16 -23.34
CA SER A 38 -16.07 34.28 -23.03
C SER A 38 -15.48 35.15 -21.91
N THR A 39 -15.13 34.58 -20.76
CA THR A 39 -14.80 35.37 -19.55
C THR A 39 -13.63 34.84 -18.71
N GLY A 40 -13.01 33.71 -19.07
CA GLY A 40 -11.92 33.09 -18.33
C GLY A 40 -10.63 33.92 -18.37
N ASN A 41 -9.94 34.02 -17.24
CA ASN A 41 -8.73 34.83 -17.06
C ASN A 41 -7.50 33.96 -16.78
N ASN A 42 -6.32 34.52 -17.04
CA ASN A 42 -5.02 33.93 -16.67
C ASN A 42 -4.73 32.56 -17.29
N ASN A 43 -5.26 32.27 -18.47
CA ASN A 43 -5.00 31.02 -19.17
C ASN A 43 -3.78 31.12 -20.09
N THR A 44 -2.95 30.08 -20.11
CA THR A 44 -1.85 29.92 -21.07
C THR A 44 -2.18 28.75 -21.99
N ALA A 45 -2.27 29.00 -23.28
CA ALA A 45 -2.58 28.02 -24.31
C ALA A 45 -1.53 28.07 -25.42
N ASP A 46 -0.83 26.97 -25.65
CA ASP A 46 0.16 26.84 -26.73
C ASP A 46 -0.05 25.55 -27.50
N GLY A 47 -0.27 25.65 -28.82
CA GLY A 47 -0.45 24.52 -29.72
C GLY A 47 -1.86 24.40 -30.30
N TYR A 48 -1.98 23.69 -31.43
CA TYR A 48 -3.23 23.59 -32.19
C TYR A 48 -4.42 23.09 -31.34
N GLY A 49 -5.49 23.88 -31.25
CA GLY A 49 -6.69 23.52 -30.49
C GLY A 49 -6.52 23.50 -28.97
N ALA A 50 -5.43 24.03 -28.41
CA ALA A 50 -5.29 24.11 -26.94
C ALA A 50 -6.40 25.00 -26.34
N LEU A 51 -7.04 24.52 -25.27
CA LEU A 51 -8.16 25.19 -24.59
C LEU A 51 -9.28 25.68 -25.52
N PHE A 52 -9.56 24.96 -26.60
CA PHE A 52 -10.48 25.43 -27.65
C PHE A 52 -11.91 25.67 -27.13
N HIS A 53 -12.44 24.75 -26.31
CA HIS A 53 -13.80 24.84 -25.76
C HIS A 53 -13.90 25.55 -24.41
N ASN A 54 -12.80 26.13 -23.90
CA ASN A 54 -12.83 26.81 -22.60
C ASN A 54 -13.67 28.07 -22.68
N THR A 55 -14.72 28.18 -21.87
CA THR A 55 -15.67 29.29 -21.85
C THR A 55 -15.47 30.23 -20.67
N THR A 56 -15.39 29.69 -19.45
CA THR A 56 -15.26 30.48 -18.21
C THR A 56 -14.14 30.02 -17.30
N GLY A 57 -13.48 28.90 -17.61
CA GLY A 57 -12.38 28.35 -16.81
C GLY A 57 -11.18 29.30 -16.75
N ASN A 58 -10.57 29.41 -15.58
CA ASN A 58 -9.48 30.32 -15.24
C ASN A 58 -8.21 29.57 -14.88
N SER A 59 -7.07 30.25 -15.01
CA SER A 59 -5.77 29.78 -14.50
C SER A 59 -5.33 28.43 -15.05
N ASN A 60 -5.76 28.07 -16.27
CA ASN A 60 -5.35 26.82 -16.92
C ASN A 60 -4.06 27.01 -17.74
N THR A 61 -3.19 26.01 -17.71
CA THR A 61 -2.01 25.92 -18.58
C THR A 61 -2.15 24.73 -19.51
N ALA A 62 -2.29 24.95 -20.82
CA ALA A 62 -2.43 23.93 -21.84
C ALA A 62 -1.36 24.07 -22.92
N ILE A 63 -0.36 23.18 -22.90
CA ILE A 63 0.76 23.21 -23.84
C ILE A 63 0.79 21.89 -24.62
N GLY A 64 0.45 21.96 -25.90
CA GLY A 64 0.41 20.83 -26.82
C GLY A 64 -0.85 20.82 -27.68
N ARG A 65 -0.78 20.11 -28.82
CA ARG A 65 -1.93 19.93 -29.71
C ARG A 65 -3.09 19.28 -28.95
N HIS A 66 -4.24 19.94 -28.89
CA HIS A 66 -5.46 19.54 -28.18
C HIS A 66 -5.29 19.40 -26.66
N ALA A 67 -4.32 20.06 -26.03
CA ALA A 67 -4.24 20.11 -24.58
C ALA A 67 -5.48 20.83 -24.00
N LEU A 68 -6.15 20.23 -23.00
CA LEU A 68 -7.42 20.70 -22.43
C LEU A 68 -8.51 21.02 -23.48
N PHE A 69 -8.53 20.31 -24.62
CA PHE A 69 -9.42 20.63 -25.75
C PHE A 69 -10.90 20.74 -25.37
N LYS A 70 -11.39 19.83 -24.53
CA LYS A 70 -12.80 19.75 -24.08
C LYS A 70 -13.08 20.50 -22.79
N ASN A 71 -12.09 21.13 -22.16
CA ASN A 71 -12.33 21.88 -20.93
C ASN A 71 -13.26 23.04 -21.24
N THR A 72 -14.32 23.21 -20.46
CA THR A 72 -15.33 24.26 -20.65
C THR A 72 -15.28 25.26 -19.50
N ILE A 73 -15.43 24.79 -18.26
CA ILE A 73 -15.49 25.64 -17.07
C ILE A 73 -14.44 25.29 -16.02
N GLY A 74 -13.64 24.24 -16.24
CA GLY A 74 -12.66 23.78 -15.26
C GLY A 74 -11.56 24.81 -15.03
N ASP A 75 -11.20 25.01 -13.78
CA ASP A 75 -10.18 25.96 -13.32
C ASP A 75 -8.89 25.24 -12.89
N GLU A 76 -7.76 25.95 -12.95
CA GLU A 76 -6.48 25.55 -12.33
C GLU A 76 -5.93 24.19 -12.83
N ASN A 77 -6.19 23.84 -14.09
CA ASN A 77 -5.65 22.62 -14.68
C ASN A 77 -4.32 22.88 -15.42
N ILE A 78 -3.37 21.95 -15.30
CA ILE A 78 -2.12 21.93 -16.04
C ILE A 78 -2.12 20.72 -16.97
N ALA A 79 -2.04 20.96 -18.27
CA ALA A 79 -1.95 19.93 -19.29
C ALA A 79 -0.71 20.16 -20.18
N LEU A 80 0.22 19.22 -20.14
CA LEU A 80 1.47 19.27 -20.90
C LEU A 80 1.61 18.05 -21.81
N GLY A 81 1.63 18.27 -23.12
CA GLY A 81 1.79 17.25 -24.15
C GLY A 81 0.62 17.16 -25.12
N VAL A 82 0.79 16.36 -26.16
CA VAL A 82 -0.25 16.15 -27.18
C VAL A 82 -1.45 15.47 -26.54
N SER A 83 -2.62 16.13 -26.65
CA SER A 83 -3.91 15.69 -26.11
C SER A 83 -3.93 15.51 -24.59
N ALA A 84 -3.00 16.16 -23.87
CA ALA A 84 -2.97 16.15 -22.42
C ALA A 84 -4.26 16.77 -21.84
N GLY A 85 -4.91 16.11 -20.89
CA GLY A 85 -6.19 16.54 -20.31
C GLY A 85 -7.32 16.74 -21.31
N SER A 86 -7.22 16.19 -22.53
CA SER A 86 -8.22 16.39 -23.59
C SER A 86 -9.60 15.83 -23.26
N ALA A 87 -9.71 14.93 -22.28
CA ALA A 87 -10.97 14.41 -21.77
C ALA A 87 -11.57 15.26 -20.63
N LEU A 88 -10.81 16.17 -20.01
CA LEU A 88 -11.32 17.05 -18.96
C LEU A 88 -12.39 18.00 -19.52
N THR A 89 -13.46 18.20 -18.77
CA THR A 89 -14.63 19.00 -19.18
C THR A 89 -14.95 20.12 -18.19
N ILE A 90 -15.14 19.79 -16.91
CA ILE A 90 -15.61 20.73 -15.88
C ILE A 90 -14.77 20.67 -14.60
N GLY A 91 -13.85 19.73 -14.49
CA GLY A 91 -13.12 19.48 -13.25
C GLY A 91 -11.91 20.40 -13.08
N ASN A 92 -11.57 20.65 -11.82
CA ASN A 92 -10.55 21.63 -11.44
C ASN A 92 -9.31 20.94 -10.88
N ASN A 93 -8.20 21.67 -10.82
CA ASN A 93 -6.98 21.28 -10.10
C ASN A 93 -6.33 19.97 -10.57
N ASN A 94 -6.41 19.66 -11.87
CA ASN A 94 -5.75 18.48 -12.42
C ASN A 94 -4.38 18.82 -13.00
N ILE A 95 -3.46 17.85 -12.94
CA ILE A 95 -2.17 17.92 -13.62
C ILE A 95 -2.03 16.70 -14.53
N ASP A 96 -2.15 16.91 -15.83
CA ASP A 96 -2.01 15.89 -16.87
C ASP A 96 -0.73 16.11 -17.68
N ILE A 97 0.26 15.23 -17.53
CA ILE A 97 1.51 15.27 -18.30
C ILE A 97 1.56 14.06 -19.22
N GLY A 98 1.31 14.27 -20.51
CA GLY A 98 1.23 13.19 -21.51
C GLY A 98 0.07 12.21 -21.25
N ASN A 99 -0.93 12.60 -20.46
CA ASN A 99 -2.11 11.79 -20.14
C ASN A 99 -3.39 12.48 -20.64
N GLY A 100 -4.35 11.73 -21.16
CA GLY A 100 -5.62 12.29 -21.67
C GLY A 100 -6.56 12.87 -20.62
N GLY A 101 -6.34 12.60 -19.33
CA GLY A 101 -7.26 12.92 -18.25
C GLY A 101 -8.51 12.02 -18.25
N LEU A 102 -9.41 12.24 -17.29
CA LEU A 102 -10.71 11.57 -17.22
C LEU A 102 -11.85 12.59 -17.13
N ALA A 103 -12.96 12.38 -17.84
CA ALA A 103 -14.06 13.33 -17.85
C ALA A 103 -14.63 13.59 -16.45
N GLY A 104 -14.77 14.86 -16.07
CA GLY A 104 -15.26 15.29 -14.75
C GLY A 104 -14.28 15.10 -13.59
N GLU A 105 -13.08 14.57 -13.84
CA GLU A 105 -12.05 14.40 -12.82
C GLU A 105 -11.56 15.73 -12.26
N ALA A 106 -11.29 15.78 -10.97
CA ALA A 106 -10.76 16.95 -10.29
C ALA A 106 -9.70 16.54 -9.26
N ASN A 107 -8.79 17.46 -8.91
CA ASN A 107 -7.77 17.30 -7.88
C ASN A 107 -6.85 16.08 -8.13
N THR A 108 -6.58 15.73 -9.38
CA THR A 108 -5.86 14.51 -9.74
C THR A 108 -4.59 14.80 -10.55
N ILE A 109 -3.53 14.05 -10.25
CA ILE A 109 -2.28 14.09 -11.02
C ILE A 109 -2.19 12.81 -11.86
N ARG A 110 -1.95 12.95 -13.17
CA ARG A 110 -1.68 11.85 -14.09
C ARG A 110 -0.43 12.14 -14.91
N ILE A 111 0.52 11.22 -14.88
CA ILE A 111 1.79 11.35 -15.61
C ILE A 111 2.00 10.11 -16.48
N GLY A 112 2.07 10.30 -17.79
CA GLY A 112 2.15 9.23 -18.78
C GLY A 112 0.82 8.53 -19.03
N ALA A 113 0.81 7.57 -19.95
CA ALA A 113 -0.36 6.79 -20.33
C ALA A 113 -0.09 5.29 -20.15
N THR A 114 -1.10 4.56 -19.65
CA THR A 114 -1.05 3.12 -19.44
C THR A 114 -0.64 2.38 -20.70
N GLY A 115 0.31 1.46 -20.57
CA GLY A 115 0.85 0.66 -21.69
C GLY A 115 1.88 1.38 -22.57
N THR A 116 2.08 2.70 -22.42
CA THR A 116 3.12 3.43 -23.16
C THR A 116 4.38 3.62 -22.32
N GLN A 117 4.24 4.22 -21.13
CA GLN A 117 5.35 4.35 -20.19
C GLN A 117 5.40 3.12 -19.29
N THR A 118 6.51 2.37 -19.36
CA THR A 118 6.74 1.17 -18.53
C THR A 118 7.82 1.37 -17.46
N ASN A 119 8.44 2.55 -17.41
CA ASN A 119 9.50 2.89 -16.48
C ASN A 119 9.32 4.33 -15.97
N THR A 120 9.57 4.54 -14.67
CA THR A 120 9.51 5.86 -14.04
C THR A 120 10.81 6.14 -13.29
N TYR A 121 11.52 7.19 -13.69
CA TYR A 121 12.74 7.65 -13.02
C TYR A 121 12.51 9.02 -12.40
N ILE A 122 12.59 9.10 -11.07
CA ILE A 122 12.52 10.35 -10.32
C ILE A 122 13.92 10.60 -9.76
N ALA A 123 14.58 11.66 -10.23
CA ALA A 123 15.92 12.01 -9.77
C ALA A 123 15.88 12.51 -8.31
N GLY A 124 16.98 12.30 -7.58
CA GLY A 124 17.17 12.87 -6.24
C GLY A 124 16.47 12.16 -5.08
N ILE A 125 15.77 11.04 -5.31
CA ILE A 125 15.14 10.25 -4.24
C ILE A 125 16.00 9.06 -3.78
N SER A 126 16.91 8.58 -4.62
CA SER A 126 17.76 7.43 -4.27
C SER A 126 18.80 7.81 -3.22
N GLY A 127 18.87 7.03 -2.13
CA GLY A 127 19.79 7.26 -1.02
C GLY A 127 19.38 8.38 -0.05
N VAL A 128 18.18 8.93 -0.18
CA VAL A 128 17.69 10.03 0.67
C VAL A 128 16.76 9.49 1.76
N THR A 129 17.17 9.63 3.02
CA THR A 129 16.39 9.19 4.19
C THR A 129 15.25 10.16 4.52
N VAL A 130 14.07 9.62 4.81
CA VAL A 130 12.93 10.38 5.35
C VAL A 130 12.59 9.86 6.74
N ALA A 131 13.21 10.41 7.78
CA ALA A 131 13.15 9.86 9.14
C ALA A 131 11.74 9.78 9.75
N GLY A 132 10.83 10.67 9.35
CA GLY A 132 9.42 10.65 9.76
C GLY A 132 8.46 10.24 8.64
N GLY A 133 8.98 9.67 7.55
CA GLY A 133 8.21 9.36 6.37
C GLY A 133 7.27 8.16 6.57
N VAL A 134 6.15 8.17 5.87
CA VAL A 134 5.29 7.00 5.70
C VAL A 134 5.63 6.36 4.35
N GLY A 135 5.76 5.03 4.32
CA GLY A 135 5.97 4.30 3.08
C GLY A 135 4.81 4.52 2.10
N VAL A 136 5.16 4.72 0.82
CA VAL A 136 4.18 4.82 -0.26
C VAL A 136 3.86 3.44 -0.83
N ILE A 137 2.61 3.24 -1.23
CA ILE A 137 2.13 2.03 -1.91
C ILE A 137 1.53 2.39 -3.25
N VAL A 138 1.50 1.44 -4.18
CA VAL A 138 0.85 1.57 -5.49
C VAL A 138 -0.21 0.48 -5.58
N ASP A 139 -1.44 0.86 -5.92
CA ASP A 139 -2.52 -0.10 -6.17
C ASP A 139 -2.46 -0.71 -7.59
N ALA A 140 -3.38 -1.63 -7.90
CA ALA A 140 -3.42 -2.31 -9.19
C ALA A 140 -3.69 -1.38 -10.39
N ASN A 141 -4.25 -0.18 -10.15
CA ASN A 141 -4.54 0.80 -11.19
C ASN A 141 -3.39 1.82 -11.34
N GLY A 142 -2.28 1.63 -10.63
CA GLY A 142 -1.14 2.54 -10.66
C GLY A 142 -1.31 3.79 -9.78
N HIS A 143 -2.30 3.82 -8.89
CA HIS A 143 -2.50 4.96 -7.99
C HIS A 143 -1.55 4.86 -6.78
N LEU A 144 -0.73 5.90 -6.61
CA LEU A 144 0.22 6.04 -5.51
C LEU A 144 -0.46 6.63 -4.28
N GLY A 145 -0.30 5.99 -3.12
CA GLY A 145 -0.88 6.44 -1.86
C GLY A 145 -0.08 6.02 -0.63
N THR A 146 -0.68 6.16 0.55
CA THR A 146 -0.13 5.69 1.82
C THR A 146 -1.19 4.89 2.58
N VAL A 147 -0.75 4.02 3.48
CA VAL A 147 -1.67 3.28 4.37
C VAL A 147 -1.67 3.95 5.74
N VAL A 148 -2.86 4.32 6.22
CA VAL A 148 -3.04 4.93 7.54
C VAL A 148 -3.49 3.89 8.57
N SER A 149 -2.98 3.98 9.81
CA SER A 149 -3.25 2.97 10.85
C SER A 149 -3.69 3.56 12.20
N SER A 150 -3.87 4.89 12.28
CA SER A 150 -4.37 5.54 13.51
C SER A 150 -5.80 5.09 13.83
N GLU A 151 -6.12 4.94 15.11
CA GLU A 151 -7.44 4.59 15.62
C GLU A 151 -8.56 5.45 15.03
N ARG A 152 -8.34 6.77 14.85
CA ARG A 152 -9.31 7.70 14.27
C ARG A 152 -9.76 7.37 12.84
N PHE A 153 -9.04 6.49 12.15
CA PHE A 153 -9.35 6.05 10.79
C PHE A 153 -9.86 4.61 10.74
N LYS A 154 -10.20 4.03 11.89
CA LYS A 154 -10.61 2.63 12.02
C LYS A 154 -11.93 2.53 12.79
N ASP A 155 -12.79 1.66 12.30
CA ASP A 155 -14.02 1.25 12.97
C ASP A 155 -13.94 -0.24 13.34
N SER A 156 -14.78 -0.67 14.29
CA SER A 156 -14.95 -2.09 14.66
C SER A 156 -13.66 -2.83 15.08
N ILE A 157 -12.79 -2.15 15.84
CA ILE A 157 -11.52 -2.70 16.32
C ILE A 157 -11.78 -3.82 17.34
N LYS A 158 -11.28 -5.03 17.05
CA LYS A 158 -11.40 -6.23 17.91
C LYS A 158 -10.17 -7.14 17.78
N PRO A 159 -9.94 -8.08 18.73
CA PRO A 159 -8.89 -9.09 18.60
C PRO A 159 -9.02 -9.92 17.31
N MET A 160 -7.88 -10.38 16.77
CA MET A 160 -7.85 -11.20 15.55
C MET A 160 -8.27 -12.66 15.77
N ASP A 161 -8.15 -13.19 16.99
CA ASP A 161 -8.51 -14.56 17.36
C ASP A 161 -8.09 -15.59 16.29
N LYS A 162 -9.00 -16.43 15.82
CA LYS A 162 -8.71 -17.48 14.82
C LYS A 162 -8.47 -16.95 13.40
N ALA A 163 -8.74 -15.68 13.12
CA ALA A 163 -8.59 -15.13 11.77
C ALA A 163 -7.13 -15.22 11.28
N SER A 164 -6.16 -15.04 12.19
CA SER A 164 -4.73 -15.12 11.87
C SER A 164 -4.22 -16.55 11.64
N GLU A 165 -4.94 -17.59 12.05
CA GLU A 165 -4.51 -19.00 11.89
C GLU A 165 -4.44 -19.42 10.43
N ALA A 166 -5.12 -18.72 9.51
CA ALA A 166 -5.03 -18.97 8.08
C ALA A 166 -3.58 -18.91 7.56
N ILE A 167 -2.71 -18.09 8.17
CA ILE A 167 -1.32 -17.98 7.72
C ILE A 167 -0.50 -19.25 7.97
N LEU A 168 -0.94 -20.12 8.88
CA LEU A 168 -0.24 -21.36 9.23
C LEU A 168 -0.29 -22.39 8.11
N ALA A 169 -1.24 -22.25 7.16
CA ALA A 169 -1.35 -23.08 5.98
C ALA A 169 -0.58 -22.54 4.76
N LEU A 170 0.02 -21.34 4.87
CA LEU A 170 0.80 -20.74 3.79
C LEU A 170 2.15 -21.44 3.63
N LYS A 171 2.64 -21.47 2.39
CA LYS A 171 3.88 -22.17 2.01
C LYS A 171 4.88 -21.17 1.42
N PRO A 172 5.89 -20.73 2.19
CA PRO A 172 6.96 -19.88 1.68
C PRO A 172 7.75 -20.56 0.56
N VAL A 173 8.19 -19.77 -0.41
CA VAL A 173 8.97 -20.23 -1.57
C VAL A 173 10.18 -19.31 -1.80
N SER A 174 11.21 -19.85 -2.45
CA SER A 174 12.23 -19.07 -3.13
C SER A 174 11.95 -19.07 -4.64
N PHE A 175 12.19 -17.94 -5.31
CA PHE A 175 11.95 -17.81 -6.74
C PHE A 175 12.87 -16.74 -7.35
N SER A 176 12.96 -16.71 -8.67
CA SER A 176 13.49 -15.56 -9.40
C SER A 176 12.38 -15.07 -10.34
N TYR A 177 12.32 -13.77 -10.59
CA TYR A 177 11.41 -13.25 -11.61
C TYR A 177 11.81 -13.77 -13.00
N LYS A 178 10.85 -13.77 -13.92
CA LYS A 178 11.13 -14.08 -15.34
C LYS A 178 12.16 -13.10 -15.89
N HIS A 179 12.97 -13.55 -16.85
CA HIS A 179 14.05 -12.75 -17.44
C HIS A 179 13.59 -11.39 -18.02
N GLU A 180 12.35 -11.33 -18.53
CA GLU A 180 11.72 -10.10 -19.02
C GLU A 180 11.45 -9.04 -17.93
N LEU A 181 11.33 -9.46 -16.67
CA LEU A 181 11.09 -8.59 -15.52
C LEU A 181 12.38 -8.32 -14.73
N ASP A 182 13.23 -9.32 -14.61
CA ASP A 182 14.54 -9.22 -13.97
C ASP A 182 15.59 -9.97 -14.79
N PRO A 183 16.29 -9.27 -15.70
CA PRO A 183 17.37 -9.87 -16.48
C PRO A 183 18.53 -10.38 -15.62
N ALA A 184 18.71 -9.85 -14.41
CA ALA A 184 19.77 -10.25 -13.49
C ALA A 184 19.42 -11.51 -12.68
N GLY A 185 18.16 -11.94 -12.68
CA GLY A 185 17.71 -13.19 -12.06
C GLY A 185 17.93 -13.25 -10.55
N ILE A 186 17.81 -12.11 -9.86
CA ILE A 186 18.11 -11.97 -8.44
C ILE A 186 17.18 -12.89 -7.62
N PRO A 187 17.72 -13.77 -6.76
CA PRO A 187 16.91 -14.62 -5.90
C PRO A 187 16.00 -13.83 -4.97
N GLN A 188 14.73 -14.22 -4.92
CA GLN A 188 13.66 -13.66 -4.10
C GLN A 188 13.10 -14.71 -3.15
N PHE A 189 12.43 -14.24 -2.10
CA PHE A 189 11.74 -15.05 -1.11
C PHE A 189 10.35 -14.49 -0.87
N GLY A 190 9.35 -15.36 -0.78
CA GLY A 190 7.99 -14.89 -0.57
C GLY A 190 6.95 -16.00 -0.68
N LEU A 191 5.78 -15.62 -1.21
CA LEU A 191 4.60 -16.45 -1.38
C LEU A 191 4.09 -16.30 -2.82
N VAL A 192 3.42 -17.35 -3.31
CA VAL A 192 2.72 -17.34 -4.61
C VAL A 192 1.28 -16.86 -4.40
N ALA A 193 0.87 -15.78 -5.07
CA ALA A 193 -0.42 -15.13 -4.83
C ALA A 193 -1.61 -16.09 -5.05
N GLU A 194 -1.55 -16.94 -6.06
CA GLU A 194 -2.56 -17.94 -6.37
C GLU A 194 -2.69 -19.02 -5.28
N GLU A 195 -1.59 -19.40 -4.64
CA GLU A 195 -1.63 -20.36 -3.52
C GLU A 195 -2.13 -19.70 -2.24
N VAL A 196 -1.79 -18.42 -2.02
CA VAL A 196 -2.34 -17.63 -0.91
C VAL A 196 -3.85 -17.45 -1.08
N GLU A 197 -4.34 -17.17 -2.30
CA GLU A 197 -5.77 -16.97 -2.56
C GLU A 197 -6.61 -18.19 -2.16
N LYS A 198 -6.12 -19.41 -2.41
CA LYS A 198 -6.79 -20.67 -2.02
C LYS A 198 -6.92 -20.83 -0.51
N VAL A 199 -6.00 -20.26 0.26
CA VAL A 199 -5.97 -20.33 1.73
C VAL A 199 -6.78 -19.19 2.33
N ASN A 200 -6.52 -17.96 1.90
CA ASN A 200 -7.24 -16.77 2.32
C ASN A 200 -7.24 -15.71 1.20
N PRO A 201 -8.38 -15.49 0.51
CA PRO A 201 -8.49 -14.56 -0.60
C PRO A 201 -8.37 -13.08 -0.20
N ASP A 202 -8.53 -12.73 1.09
CA ASP A 202 -8.43 -11.35 1.59
C ASP A 202 -6.97 -10.87 1.69
N LEU A 203 -6.01 -11.81 1.61
CA LEU A 203 -4.57 -11.55 1.62
C LEU A 203 -4.00 -11.29 0.23
N VAL A 204 -4.84 -11.26 -0.81
CA VAL A 204 -4.41 -11.11 -2.20
C VAL A 204 -5.07 -9.88 -2.82
N ALA A 205 -4.26 -9.00 -3.38
CA ALA A 205 -4.74 -7.94 -4.28
C ALA A 205 -4.83 -8.49 -5.71
N ARG A 206 -5.87 -8.07 -6.43
CA ARG A 206 -6.18 -8.53 -7.79
C ARG A 206 -5.90 -7.44 -8.81
N ASP A 207 -5.59 -7.85 -10.04
CA ASP A 207 -5.43 -6.96 -11.18
C ASP A 207 -6.79 -6.44 -11.71
N GLU A 208 -6.75 -5.60 -12.74
CA GLU A 208 -7.94 -5.05 -13.40
C GLU A 208 -8.85 -6.14 -14.00
N GLN A 209 -8.33 -7.34 -14.26
CA GLN A 209 -9.09 -8.49 -14.77
C GLN A 209 -9.58 -9.42 -13.66
N GLY A 210 -9.35 -9.06 -12.39
CA GLY A 210 -9.76 -9.84 -11.23
C GLY A 210 -8.87 -11.06 -10.94
N LYS A 211 -7.70 -11.17 -11.54
CA LYS A 211 -6.75 -12.28 -11.27
C LYS A 211 -5.85 -11.94 -10.08
N PRO A 212 -5.40 -12.93 -9.30
CA PRO A 212 -4.35 -12.74 -8.28
C PRO A 212 -3.15 -12.01 -8.87
N TYR A 213 -2.78 -10.88 -8.26
CA TYR A 213 -1.70 -10.03 -8.74
C TYR A 213 -0.54 -9.95 -7.74
N THR A 214 -0.84 -9.69 -6.47
CA THR A 214 0.19 -9.59 -5.43
C THR A 214 -0.35 -9.95 -4.05
N VAL A 215 0.53 -10.42 -3.18
CA VAL A 215 0.21 -10.72 -1.78
C VAL A 215 0.29 -9.44 -0.95
N ARG A 216 -0.69 -9.24 -0.08
CA ARG A 216 -0.71 -8.13 0.89
C ARG A 216 0.20 -8.47 2.08
N TYR A 217 1.51 -8.42 1.88
CA TYR A 217 2.50 -8.79 2.89
C TYR A 217 2.36 -8.04 4.22
N GLU A 218 1.89 -6.78 4.21
CA GLU A 218 1.60 -6.03 5.44
C GLU A 218 0.51 -6.70 6.30
N ALA A 219 -0.52 -7.27 5.66
CA ALA A 219 -1.56 -8.01 6.36
C ALA A 219 -1.03 -9.35 6.91
N VAL A 220 -0.20 -10.04 6.12
CA VAL A 220 0.47 -11.28 6.54
C VAL A 220 1.36 -11.00 7.76
N ASN A 221 2.15 -9.93 7.76
CA ASN A 221 3.03 -9.55 8.86
C ASN A 221 2.23 -9.24 10.15
N ALA A 222 1.10 -8.54 10.04
CA ALA A 222 0.23 -8.28 11.18
C ALA A 222 -0.38 -9.57 11.77
N MET A 223 -0.78 -10.52 10.91
CA MET A 223 -1.29 -11.82 11.36
C MET A 223 -0.17 -12.69 11.97
N LEU A 224 1.04 -12.66 11.40
CA LEU A 224 2.22 -13.35 11.93
C LEU A 224 2.56 -12.85 13.34
N LEU A 225 2.45 -11.54 13.58
CA LEU A 225 2.62 -10.98 14.92
C LEU A 225 1.62 -11.57 15.91
N ASN A 226 0.34 -11.71 15.53
CA ASN A 226 -0.67 -12.28 16.41
C ASN A 226 -0.38 -13.76 16.75
N GLU A 227 -0.03 -14.58 15.75
CA GLU A 227 0.33 -15.98 15.98
C GLU A 227 1.63 -16.12 16.80
N PHE A 228 2.62 -15.26 16.56
CA PHE A 228 3.84 -15.21 17.37
C PHE A 228 3.53 -14.92 18.84
N LEU A 229 2.66 -13.93 19.12
CA LEU A 229 2.26 -13.59 20.49
C LEU A 229 1.49 -14.74 21.17
N LYS A 230 0.62 -15.45 20.44
CA LYS A 230 -0.07 -16.64 20.96
C LYS A 230 0.92 -17.74 21.33
N GLU A 231 1.84 -18.07 20.43
CA GLU A 231 2.80 -19.14 20.68
C GLU A 231 3.77 -18.75 21.81
N HIS A 232 4.18 -17.49 21.91
CA HIS A 232 4.97 -16.99 23.04
C HIS A 232 4.24 -17.17 24.38
N ALA A 233 2.95 -16.81 24.46
CA ALA A 233 2.15 -17.00 25.66
C ALA A 233 2.03 -18.49 26.05
N LYS A 234 1.85 -19.37 25.06
CA LYS A 234 1.79 -20.81 25.27
C LYS A 234 3.11 -21.39 25.77
N VAL A 235 4.24 -20.93 25.23
CA VAL A 235 5.58 -21.33 25.68
C VAL A 235 5.81 -20.91 27.14
N GLU A 236 5.43 -19.70 27.53
CA GLU A 236 5.53 -19.23 28.92
C GLU A 236 4.65 -20.06 29.86
N GLN A 237 3.45 -20.45 29.44
CA GLN A 237 2.59 -21.32 30.23
C GLN A 237 3.19 -22.73 30.38
N LEU A 238 3.67 -23.33 29.29
CA LEU A 238 4.32 -24.64 29.31
C LEU A 238 5.54 -24.66 30.24
N LYS A 239 6.32 -23.56 30.26
CA LYS A 239 7.46 -23.41 31.18
C LYS A 239 7.01 -23.45 32.64
N LYS A 240 5.97 -22.71 33.01
CA LYS A 240 5.41 -22.71 34.37
C LYS A 240 4.86 -24.08 34.77
N ASP A 241 4.13 -24.74 33.86
CA ASP A 241 3.60 -26.07 34.08
C ASP A 241 4.73 -27.09 34.29
N PHE A 242 5.81 -26.96 33.53
CA PHE A 242 7.00 -27.80 33.66
C PHE A 242 7.73 -27.57 34.99
N GLU A 243 7.93 -26.33 35.40
CA GLU A 243 8.51 -25.98 36.72
C GLU A 243 7.67 -26.53 37.87
N SER A 244 6.34 -26.41 37.78
CA SER A 244 5.42 -26.96 38.79
C SER A 244 5.49 -28.48 38.86
N LYS A 245 5.55 -29.16 37.71
CA LYS A 245 5.75 -30.63 37.66
C LYS A 245 7.10 -31.06 38.20
N ILE A 246 8.17 -30.30 37.94
CA ILE A 246 9.49 -30.57 38.55
C ILE A 246 9.41 -30.47 40.07
N ALA A 247 8.78 -29.42 40.60
CA ALA A 247 8.62 -29.25 42.05
C ALA A 247 7.82 -30.41 42.68
N GLU A 248 6.74 -30.86 42.03
CA GLU A 248 5.95 -32.00 42.49
C GLU A 248 6.75 -33.31 42.42
N GLN A 249 7.51 -33.55 41.35
CA GLN A 249 8.38 -34.71 41.24
C GLN A 249 9.48 -34.72 42.31
N GLN A 250 10.09 -33.57 42.60
CA GLN A 250 11.07 -33.43 43.68
C GLN A 250 10.47 -33.79 45.04
N LYS A 251 9.23 -33.35 45.31
CA LYS A 251 8.49 -33.70 46.53
C LYS A 251 8.22 -35.21 46.62
N GLN A 252 7.81 -35.84 45.53
CA GLN A 252 7.58 -37.30 45.47
C GLN A 252 8.87 -38.09 45.67
N ILE A 253 9.98 -37.67 45.06
CA ILE A 253 11.30 -38.28 45.26
C ILE A 253 11.74 -38.17 46.73
N ALA A 254 11.55 -37.00 47.35
CA ALA A 254 11.86 -36.81 48.76
C ALA A 254 11.03 -37.72 49.67
N ALA A 255 9.72 -37.87 49.38
CA ALA A 255 8.84 -38.78 50.11
C ALA A 255 9.24 -40.25 49.95
N LEU A 256 9.61 -40.68 48.74
CA LEU A 256 10.08 -42.04 48.47
C LEU A 256 11.41 -42.32 49.19
N ALA A 257 12.35 -41.37 49.15
CA ALA A 257 13.63 -41.47 49.84
C ALA A 257 13.44 -41.61 51.37
N ALA A 258 12.54 -40.81 51.96
CA ALA A 258 12.19 -40.92 53.37
C ALA A 258 11.54 -42.28 53.71
N GLY A 259 10.65 -42.78 52.84
CA GLY A 259 10.05 -44.10 52.98
C GLY A 259 11.09 -45.23 52.95
N LEU A 260 12.04 -45.17 52.01
CA LEU A 260 13.16 -46.12 51.90
C LEU A 260 14.04 -46.12 53.15
N GLN A 261 14.36 -44.94 53.69
CA GLN A 261 15.13 -44.83 54.94
C GLN A 261 14.40 -45.50 56.11
N LYS A 262 13.08 -45.30 56.21
CA LYS A 262 12.27 -45.91 57.27
C LYS A 262 12.27 -47.44 57.18
N VAL A 263 12.05 -47.99 55.98
CA VAL A 263 12.09 -49.44 55.75
C VAL A 263 13.46 -50.02 56.08
N SER A 264 14.55 -49.35 55.67
CA SER A 264 15.91 -49.78 56.03
C SER A 264 16.14 -49.79 57.55
N ALA A 265 15.65 -48.77 58.27
CA ALA A 265 15.77 -48.72 59.73
C ALA A 265 14.99 -49.85 60.42
N GLU A 266 13.77 -50.15 59.95
CA GLU A 266 12.97 -51.28 60.46
C GLU A 266 13.65 -52.63 60.18
N LEU A 267 14.29 -52.78 59.02
CA LEU A 267 15.01 -54.00 58.66
C LEU A 267 16.23 -54.24 59.57
N GLU A 268 17.00 -53.20 59.88
CA GLU A 268 18.16 -53.30 60.78
C GLU A 268 17.74 -53.61 62.23
N LEU A 269 16.60 -53.08 62.69
CA LEU A 269 16.00 -53.45 63.98
C LEU A 269 15.55 -54.92 64.01
N SER A 270 15.05 -55.46 62.91
CA SER A 270 14.62 -56.87 62.84
C SER A 270 15.77 -57.87 62.88
N LYS A 271 16.97 -57.49 62.39
CA LYS A 271 18.19 -58.34 62.45
C LYS A 271 18.80 -58.43 63.85
N SER A 272 18.49 -57.50 64.74
CA SER A 272 19.18 -57.34 66.04
C SER A 272 18.48 -58.03 67.23
N ALA A 273 17.42 -58.81 67.01
CA ALA A 273 16.84 -59.67 68.04
C ALA A 273 17.63 -61.00 68.15
N PRO A 274 18.38 -61.28 69.25
CA PRO A 274 19.01 -62.57 69.45
C PRO A 274 17.92 -63.59 69.79
N GLN A 275 17.82 -64.68 69.03
CA GLN A 275 17.13 -65.88 69.51
C GLN A 275 17.98 -66.50 70.63
N THR A 276 17.68 -66.17 71.89
CA THR A 276 18.17 -66.97 73.03
C THR A 276 17.48 -68.32 72.99
N VAL A 277 18.20 -69.33 72.48
CA VAL A 277 17.82 -70.73 72.63
C VAL A 277 18.09 -71.11 74.09
N LEU A 278 17.02 -71.18 74.89
CA LEU A 278 17.07 -71.83 76.20
C LEU A 278 17.14 -73.33 75.97
N ASN A 279 18.33 -73.90 76.16
CA ASN A 279 18.48 -75.34 76.37
C ASN A 279 18.27 -75.60 77.86
N ASP A 280 17.11 -76.17 78.20
CA ASP A 280 16.91 -76.80 79.50
C ASP A 280 17.46 -78.24 79.47
N HIS A 281 18.19 -78.53 80.55
CA HIS A 281 18.98 -79.68 80.97
C HIS A 281 18.62 -81.09 80.48
#